data_AF-A0A556QV57-F1
#
_entry.id   AF-A0A556QV57-F1
#
_cell.length_a   1.000
_cell.length_b   1.000
_cell.length_c   1.000
_cell.angle_alpha   90.00
_cell.angle_beta   90.00
_cell.angle_gamma   90.00
#
_symmetry.space_group_name_H-M   'P 1'
#
loop_
_entity.id
_entity.type
_entity.pdbx_description
1 polymer ?
#
loop_
_entity_poly.entity_id
_entity_poly.type
_entity_poly.pdbx_seq_one_letter_code
_entity_poly.pdbx_strand_id
1 'polypeptide(L)'
;MLYKCHYNLLTTQTSSNIKSVSAEQFFKIYQVIQTTPIHIWQKKLSIEPVFLKLIPLSASLIKVILQTCKLQEIIISDNSLRTGLFIREWNRLKQEKRI
;
A
#
# COMPACT_ATOMS: atom_id res chain seq x y z
N MET A 1 7.18 -18.35 -24.91
CA MET A 1 8.31 -17.88 -24.11
C MET A 1 7.77 -17.00 -22.99
N LEU A 2 7.62 -17.55 -21.79
CA LEU A 2 7.15 -16.82 -20.62
C LEU A 2 8.35 -16.06 -20.02
N TYR A 3 8.32 -14.74 -20.07
CA TYR A 3 9.31 -13.90 -19.40
C TYR A 3 9.21 -14.17 -17.90
N LYS A 4 10.22 -14.85 -17.35
CA LYS A 4 10.44 -14.94 -15.90
C LYS A 4 10.74 -13.52 -15.42
N CYS A 5 9.75 -12.88 -14.79
CA CYS A 5 10.01 -11.68 -13.99
C CYS A 5 10.87 -12.09 -12.79
N HIS A 6 12.19 -12.05 -12.98
CA HIS A 6 13.15 -12.08 -11.89
C HIS A 6 13.07 -10.75 -11.15
N TYR A 7 12.12 -10.64 -10.23
CA TYR A 7 12.24 -9.65 -9.17
C TYR A 7 13.37 -10.16 -8.28
N ASN A 8 14.57 -9.60 -8.47
CA ASN A 8 15.62 -9.68 -7.47
C ASN A 8 14.98 -9.25 -6.15
N LEU A 9 14.89 -10.18 -5.21
CA LEU A 9 14.55 -9.95 -3.82
C LEU A 9 15.70 -9.14 -3.22
N LEU A 10 15.84 -7.88 -3.66
CA LEU A 10 16.59 -6.87 -2.94
C LEU A 10 15.82 -6.72 -1.64
N THR A 11 16.34 -7.33 -0.59
CA THR A 11 16.05 -6.95 0.79
C THR A 11 16.37 -5.46 0.88
N THR A 12 15.37 -4.63 0.63
CA THR A 12 15.40 -3.21 0.84
C THR A 12 15.59 -3.01 2.33
N GLN A 13 16.86 -2.90 2.76
CA GLN A 13 17.23 -2.22 3.99
C GLN A 13 16.70 -0.79 3.88
N THR A 14 15.44 -0.61 4.23
CA THR A 14 14.75 0.67 4.21
C THR A 14 14.62 1.12 5.65
N SER A 15 15.32 2.23 5.92
CA SER A 15 15.32 3.03 7.14
C SER A 15 14.02 2.91 7.97
N SER A 16 14.15 2.44 9.21
CA SER A 16 13.41 2.73 10.47
C SER A 16 11.93 3.19 10.51
N ASN A 17 11.20 3.31 9.41
CA ASN A 17 9.86 3.89 9.32
C ASN A 17 8.86 2.97 8.59
N ILE A 18 9.22 1.70 8.40
CA ILE A 18 8.29 0.70 7.88
C ILE A 18 7.21 0.47 8.94
N LYS A 19 6.00 0.97 8.70
CA LYS A 19 4.86 0.68 9.55
C LYS A 19 4.27 -0.65 9.12
N SER A 20 4.33 -1.65 9.99
CA SER A 20 3.66 -2.92 9.74
C SER A 20 2.39 -3.05 10.59
N VAL A 21 1.41 -3.77 10.03
CA VAL A 21 0.11 -4.02 10.67
C VAL A 21 -0.19 -5.50 10.50
N SER A 22 -0.44 -6.22 11.58
CA SER A 22 -0.84 -7.62 11.49
C SER A 22 -2.25 -7.76 10.89
N ALA A 23 -2.56 -8.90 10.27
CA ALA A 23 -3.89 -9.16 9.73
C ALA A 23 -4.98 -9.04 10.81
N GLU A 24 -4.69 -9.46 12.04
CA GLU A 24 -5.61 -9.31 13.18
C GLU A 24 -5.87 -7.85 13.54
N GLN A 25 -4.81 -7.03 13.60
CA GLN A 25 -4.94 -5.59 13.83
C GLN A 25 -5.74 -4.93 12.70
N PHE A 26 -5.47 -5.32 11.46
CA PHE A 26 -6.23 -4.85 10.32
C PHE A 26 -7.72 -5.22 10.42
N PHE A 27 -8.07 -6.44 10.84
CA PHE A 27 -9.48 -6.82 10.98
C PHE A 27 -10.22 -6.01 12.05
N LYS A 28 -9.55 -5.62 13.14
CA LYS A 28 -10.11 -4.67 14.12
C LYS A 28 -10.37 -3.30 13.49
N ILE A 29 -9.42 -2.78 12.72
CA ILE A 29 -9.58 -1.51 11.98
C ILE A 29 -10.72 -1.60 10.96
N TYR A 30 -10.77 -2.70 10.20
CA TYR A 30 -11.82 -2.97 9.23
C TYR A 30 -13.21 -2.93 9.88
N GLN A 31 -13.36 -3.54 11.07
CA GLN A 31 -14.63 -3.50 11.80
C GLN A 31 -15.05 -2.07 12.15
N VAL A 32 -14.11 -1.25 12.63
CA VAL A 32 -14.38 0.17 12.93
C VAL A 32 -14.77 0.94 11.66
N ILE A 33 -14.10 0.70 10.54
CA ILE A 33 -14.42 1.34 9.25
C ILE A 33 -15.84 0.99 8.81
N GLN A 34 -16.27 -0.26 8.96
CA GLN A 34 -17.60 -0.73 8.55
C GLN A 34 -18.73 -0.19 9.43
N THR A 35 -18.49 -0.04 10.73
CA THR A 35 -19.54 0.36 11.69
C THR A 35 -19.63 1.87 11.90
N THR A 36 -18.60 2.63 11.54
CA THR A 36 -18.56 4.08 11.77
C THR A 36 -19.13 4.83 10.56
N PRO A 37 -20.21 5.64 10.74
CA PRO A 37 -20.78 6.44 9.67
C PRO A 37 -19.78 7.43 9.04
N ILE A 38 -19.88 7.64 7.72
CA ILE A 38 -19.01 8.53 6.92
C ILE A 38 -18.93 9.96 7.48
N HIS A 39 -20.03 10.50 8.00
CA HIS A 39 -20.05 11.86 8.55
C HIS A 39 -19.18 12.03 9.80
N ILE A 40 -18.90 10.95 10.53
CA ILE A 40 -17.98 10.98 11.67
C ILE A 40 -16.54 11.08 11.16
N TRP A 41 -16.21 10.35 10.09
CA TRP A 41 -14.89 10.39 9.45
C TRP A 41 -14.59 11.75 8.83
N GLN A 42 -15.58 12.39 8.20
CA GLN A 42 -15.47 13.73 7.62
C GLN A 42 -15.01 14.79 8.63
N LYS A 43 -15.38 14.65 9.90
CA LYS A 43 -14.99 15.58 10.97
C LYS A 43 -13.61 15.31 11.56
N LYS A 44 -13.07 14.11 11.36
CA LYS A 44 -11.83 13.63 12.00
C LYS A 44 -10.63 13.54 11.05
N LEU A 45 -10.88 13.41 9.75
CA LEU A 45 -9.85 13.18 8.75
C LEU A 45 -9.82 14.33 7.75
N SER A 46 -8.64 14.92 7.56
CA SER A 46 -8.39 15.93 6.54
C SER A 46 -8.19 15.28 5.16
N ILE A 47 -9.26 14.69 4.63
CA ILE A 47 -9.28 13.99 3.34
C ILE A 47 -10.46 14.50 2.53
N GLU A 48 -10.30 14.62 1.20
CA GLU A 48 -11.43 15.02 0.35
C GLU A 48 -12.62 14.06 0.51
N PRO A 49 -13.87 14.57 0.53
CA PRO A 49 -15.06 13.74 0.74
C PRO A 49 -15.21 12.57 -0.22
N VAL A 50 -14.68 12.69 -1.45
CA VAL A 50 -14.70 11.62 -2.46
C VAL A 50 -13.87 10.42 -2.02
N PHE A 51 -12.67 10.65 -1.46
CA PHE A 51 -11.80 9.58 -1.00
C PHE A 51 -12.30 8.93 0.29
N LEU A 52 -13.00 9.68 1.16
CA LEU A 52 -13.62 9.11 2.36
C LEU A 52 -14.65 8.03 2.03
N LYS A 53 -15.40 8.18 0.94
CA LYS A 53 -16.35 7.17 0.46
C LYS A 53 -15.66 5.90 -0.06
N LEU A 54 -14.40 5.99 -0.46
CA LEU A 54 -13.63 4.85 -0.94
C LEU A 54 -13.02 4.03 0.19
N ILE A 55 -12.88 4.57 1.40
CA ILE A 55 -12.24 3.88 2.54
C ILE A 55 -12.89 2.51 2.83
N PRO A 56 -14.23 2.38 2.95
CA PRO A 56 -14.85 1.08 3.21
C PRO A 56 -14.62 0.08 2.08
N LEU A 57 -14.65 0.56 0.83
CA LEU A 57 -14.46 -0.25 -0.37
C LEU A 57 -13.03 -0.79 -0.46
N SER A 58 -12.03 0.07 -0.22
CA SER A 58 -10.62 -0.31 -0.15
C SER A 58 -10.35 -1.28 1.00
N ALA A 59 -10.95 -1.06 2.17
CA ALA A 59 -10.79 -1.96 3.32
C ALA A 59 -11.36 -3.36 3.04
N SER A 60 -12.51 -3.45 2.35
CA SER A 60 -13.07 -4.72 1.89
C SER A 60 -12.15 -5.45 0.92
N LEU A 61 -11.56 -4.74 -0.04
CA LEU A 61 -10.60 -5.33 -0.99
C LEU A 61 -9.37 -5.89 -0.26
N ILE A 62 -8.78 -5.12 0.65
CA ILE A 62 -7.62 -5.56 1.44
C ILE A 62 -7.97 -6.80 2.27
N LYS A 63 -9.14 -6.84 2.91
CA LYS A 63 -9.61 -8.03 3.64
C LYS A 63 -9.66 -9.27 2.74
N VAL A 64 -10.22 -9.15 1.54
CA VAL A 64 -10.30 -10.26 0.58
C VAL A 64 -8.90 -10.74 0.19
N ILE A 65 -7.97 -9.82 -0.08
CA ILE A 65 -6.58 -10.16 -0.41
C ILE A 65 -5.91 -10.91 0.75
N LEU A 66 -6.02 -10.39 1.97
CA LEU A 66 -5.44 -11.02 3.17
C LEU A 66 -5.96 -12.46 3.34
N GLN A 67 -7.27 -12.66 3.24
CA GLN A 67 -7.90 -13.97 3.45
C GLN A 67 -7.56 -14.96 2.32
N THR A 68 -7.66 -14.51 1.06
CA THR A 68 -7.43 -15.36 -0.11
C THR A 68 -5.96 -15.80 -0.20
N CYS A 69 -5.05 -14.87 0.07
CA CYS A 69 -3.61 -15.13 -0.02
C CYS A 69 -3.00 -15.62 1.31
N LYS A 70 -3.81 -15.81 2.36
CA LYS A 70 -3.36 -16.22 3.71
C LYS A 70 -2.21 -15.36 4.26
N LEU A 71 -2.27 -14.05 4.00
CA LEU A 71 -1.25 -13.10 4.46
C LEU A 71 -1.46 -12.77 5.94
N GLN A 72 -0.35 -12.69 6.68
CA GLN A 72 -0.36 -12.44 8.13
C GLN A 72 -0.04 -10.99 8.49
N GLU A 73 0.55 -10.23 7.57
CA GLU A 73 1.06 -8.88 7.83
C GLU A 73 0.91 -7.99 6.58
N ILE A 74 0.64 -6.72 6.81
CA ILE A 74 0.64 -5.64 5.82
C ILE A 74 1.81 -4.73 6.14
N ILE A 75 2.63 -4.46 5.12
CA ILE A 75 3.72 -3.49 5.19
C ILE A 75 3.27 -2.21 4.50
N ILE A 76 3.25 -1.10 5.24
CA ILE A 76 2.87 0.22 4.72
C ILE A 76 4.14 0.97 4.33
N SER A 77 4.16 1.47 3.09
CA SER A 77 5.26 2.25 2.55
C SER A 77 4.73 3.44 1.75
N ASP A 78 5.41 4.59 1.89
CA ASP A 78 5.17 5.76 1.05
C ASP A 78 5.79 5.62 -0.35
N ASN A 79 6.57 4.55 -0.58
CA ASN A 79 7.14 4.22 -1.87
C ASN A 79 6.05 3.65 -2.78
N SER A 80 5.54 4.50 -3.67
CA SER A 80 4.49 4.15 -4.63
C SER A 80 5.04 3.78 -6.00
N LEU A 81 4.15 3.39 -6.91
CA LEU A 81 4.45 3.17 -8.33
C LEU A 81 5.22 4.34 -8.95
N ARG A 82 4.86 5.58 -8.59
CA ARG A 82 5.54 6.80 -9.09
C ARG A 82 7.02 6.81 -8.70
N THR A 83 7.33 6.46 -7.45
CA THR A 83 8.72 6.33 -6.96
C THR A 83 9.46 5.24 -7.73
N GLY A 84 8.83 4.08 -7.94
CA GLY A 84 9.42 2.99 -8.73
C GLY A 84 9.69 3.37 -10.19
N LEU A 85 8.76 4.06 -10.84
CA LEU A 85 8.92 4.55 -12.21
C LEU A 85 10.04 5.60 -12.31
N PHE A 86 10.12 6.52 -11.35
CA PHE A 86 11.20 7.51 -11.30
C PHE A 86 12.57 6.84 -11.14
N ILE A 87 12.72 5.90 -10.21
CA ILE A 87 13.96 5.15 -10.00
C ILE A 87 14.34 4.38 -11.28
N ARG A 88 13.37 3.77 -11.95
CA ARG A 88 13.61 3.04 -13.21
C ARG A 88 14.16 3.96 -14.30
N GLU A 89 13.53 5.10 -14.53
CA GLU A 89 13.99 6.05 -15.56
C GLU A 89 15.33 6.70 -15.20
N TRP A 90 15.54 7.02 -13.92
CA TRP A 90 16.82 7.53 -13.42
C TRP A 90 17.96 6.55 -13.70
N ASN A 91 17.76 5.27 -13.41
CA ASN A 91 18.75 4.22 -13.68
C ASN A 91 19.01 4.05 -15.18
N ARG A 92 17.97 4.16 -16.02
CA ARG A 92 18.11 4.12 -17.48
C ARG A 92 19.01 5.26 -17.99
N LEU A 93 18.77 6.49 -17.55
CA LEU A 93 19.55 7.66 -17.98
C LEU A 93 21.02 7.57 -17.55
N LYS A 94 21.28 7.06 -16.34
CA LYS A 94 22.64 6.80 -15.83
C LYS A 94 23.38 5.75 -16.65
N GLN A 95 22.68 4.68 -17.06
CA GLN A 95 23.25 3.65 -17.95
C GLN A 95 23.55 4.20 -19.35
N GLU A 96 22.72 5.13 -19.84
CA GLU A 96 22.91 5.82 -21.11
C GLU A 96 23.99 6.93 -21.07
N LYS A 97 24.64 7.16 -19.90
CA LYS A 97 25.61 8.26 -19.67
C LYS A 97 25.08 9.65 -20.05
N ARG A 98 23.76 9.84 -19.98
CA ARG A 98 23.11 11.13 -20.24
C ARG A 98 23.04 12.00 -18.99
N ILE A 99 23.42 11.43 -17.85
CA ILE A 99 23.63 12.02 -16.52
C ILE A 99 24.79 11.24 -15.87
#